data_AF-A0A9E2Z321-F1
#
_entry.id   AF-A0A9E2Z321-F1
#
_cell.length_a   1.000
_cell.length_b   1.000
_cell.length_c   1.000
_cell.angle_alpha   90.00
_cell.angle_beta   90.00
_cell.angle_gamma   90.00
#
_symmetry.space_group_name_H-M   'P 1'
#
loop_
_entity.id
_entity.type
_entity.pdbx_description
1 polymer ?
#
loop_
_entity_poly.entity_id
_entity_poly.type
_entity_poly.pdbx_seq_one_letter_code
_entity_poly.pdbx_strand_id
1 'polypeptide(L)'
;VAAEGLIAAVTRATKGVVVEVNSETDFVARNEHFQGLVKMIAQVALDVGADVEKIKAAKVGDITVEAAIADAIATIGENMTLRRAAALEVGNGLVSSYIHNAVIEGAGKMGVIVALESTGRSDELATLGRQLAMHVAAANPQAIDPSGLDPELVKRERDVLADKYRQQGKPENVIEKIVESGLKTFYKEVCLLDQAFIHDSGKSVAQALKEAEGKIGAAVKVKGFVRYALGEGIEKQESDFAAEVAAASGQKKPPGDLETVS
;
A
#
# COMPACT_ATOMS: atom_id res chain seq x y z
N VAL A 1 -13.72 -12.73 9.21
CA VAL A 1 -12.33 -12.24 9.02
C VAL A 1 -12.40 -10.74 8.80
N ALA A 2 -11.63 -9.93 9.55
CA ALA A 2 -11.62 -8.47 9.39
C ALA A 2 -10.70 -8.05 8.23
N ALA A 3 -11.25 -8.00 7.01
CA ALA A 3 -10.53 -7.61 5.80
C ALA A 3 -11.07 -6.31 5.16
N GLU A 4 -12.15 -5.75 5.70
CA GLU A 4 -12.68 -4.45 5.32
C GLU A 4 -12.16 -3.37 6.27
N GLY A 5 -12.72 -2.15 6.23
CA GLY A 5 -12.27 -0.99 7.02
C GLY A 5 -11.72 0.17 6.19
N LEU A 6 -10.72 0.88 6.75
CA LEU A 6 -10.12 2.07 6.15
C LEU A 6 -8.60 2.11 6.35
N ILE A 7 -7.92 2.63 5.33
CA ILE A 7 -6.55 3.12 5.40
C ILE A 7 -6.58 4.63 5.64
N ALA A 8 -5.84 5.13 6.63
CA ALA A 8 -5.62 6.56 6.81
C ALA A 8 -4.15 6.92 6.62
N ALA A 9 -3.90 8.08 6.00
CA ALA A 9 -2.56 8.64 5.83
C ALA A 9 -2.54 10.11 6.23
N VAL A 10 -1.66 10.46 7.16
CA VAL A 10 -1.56 11.81 7.73
C VAL A 10 -0.09 12.25 7.72
N THR A 11 0.16 13.51 7.40
CA THR A 11 1.51 14.08 7.36
C THR A 11 1.58 15.40 8.13
N ARG A 12 2.76 15.68 8.68
CA ARG A 12 3.12 16.95 9.32
C ARG A 12 4.54 17.29 8.88
N ALA A 13 4.65 18.12 7.85
CA ALA A 13 5.90 18.53 7.21
C ALA A 13 6.80 17.33 6.89
N THR A 14 7.86 17.13 7.67
CA THR A 14 8.89 16.12 7.44
C THR A 14 8.53 14.72 7.93
N LYS A 15 7.36 14.52 8.55
CA LYS A 15 6.91 13.22 9.05
C LYS A 15 5.56 12.84 8.44
N GLY A 16 5.36 11.57 8.16
CA GLY A 16 4.07 11.04 7.74
C GLY A 16 3.86 9.60 8.20
N VAL A 17 2.60 9.23 8.38
CA VAL A 17 2.18 7.90 8.78
C VAL A 17 1.05 7.39 7.91
N VAL A 18 0.98 6.07 7.76
CA VAL A 18 -0.15 5.36 7.19
C VAL A 18 -0.56 4.25 8.17
N VAL A 19 -1.86 4.13 8.42
CA VAL A 19 -2.43 3.12 9.31
C VAL A 19 -3.55 2.36 8.60
N GLU A 20 -3.65 1.07 8.86
CA GLU A 20 -4.78 0.23 8.45
C GLU A 20 -5.58 -0.18 9.68
N VAL A 21 -6.84 0.25 9.72
CA VAL A 21 -7.81 -0.19 10.73
C VAL A 21 -8.86 -1.02 10.02
N ASN A 22 -8.94 -2.30 10.39
CA ASN A 22 -9.85 -3.23 9.77
C ASN A 22 -11.16 -3.38 10.54
N SER A 23 -12.20 -3.71 9.79
CA SER A 23 -13.51 -4.16 10.24
C SER A 23 -13.89 -5.45 9.49
N GLU A 24 -14.93 -6.14 9.93
CA GLU A 24 -15.44 -7.37 9.30
C GLU A 24 -16.24 -7.07 8.03
N THR A 25 -17.00 -5.98 8.00
CA THR A 25 -17.86 -5.56 6.90
C THR A 25 -17.46 -4.19 6.35
N ASP A 26 -17.84 -3.92 5.11
CA ASP A 26 -17.59 -2.64 4.44
C ASP A 26 -18.55 -1.53 4.90
N PHE A 27 -19.69 -1.88 5.51
CA PHE A 27 -20.65 -0.93 6.06
C PHE A 27 -20.05 -0.09 7.19
N VAL A 28 -19.16 -0.67 8.01
CA VAL A 28 -18.49 0.04 9.10
C VAL A 28 -17.61 1.19 8.59
N ALA A 29 -17.03 1.09 7.40
CA ALA A 29 -16.23 2.16 6.82
C ALA A 29 -17.03 3.47 6.59
N ARG A 30 -18.36 3.38 6.50
CA ARG A 30 -19.27 4.53 6.35
C ARG A 30 -19.76 5.09 7.69
N ASN A 31 -19.50 4.41 8.80
CA ASN A 31 -19.92 4.84 10.13
C ASN A 31 -19.03 5.99 10.64
N GLU A 32 -19.64 7.11 11.04
CA GLU A 32 -18.91 8.31 11.46
C GLU A 32 -18.05 8.08 12.73
N HIS A 33 -18.49 7.23 13.66
CA HIS A 33 -17.70 6.88 14.84
C HIS A 33 -16.45 6.09 14.47
N PHE A 34 -16.57 5.14 13.55
CA PHE A 34 -15.42 4.41 13.01
C PHE A 34 -14.46 5.35 12.27
N GLN A 35 -14.99 6.24 11.42
CA GLN A 35 -14.19 7.24 10.71
C GLN A 35 -13.43 8.18 11.68
N GLY A 36 -14.08 8.59 12.77
CA GLY A 36 -13.45 9.36 13.84
C GLY A 36 -12.33 8.58 14.55
N LEU A 37 -12.58 7.31 14.89
CA LEU A 37 -11.58 6.42 15.48
C LEU A 37 -10.34 6.27 14.60
N VAL A 38 -10.52 6.03 13.30
CA VAL A 38 -9.43 5.88 12.33
C VAL A 38 -8.58 7.15 12.24
N LYS A 39 -9.22 8.32 12.16
CA LYS A 39 -8.51 9.62 12.15
C LYS A 39 -7.72 9.84 13.43
N MET A 40 -8.31 9.55 14.58
CA MET A 40 -7.65 9.66 15.87
C MET A 40 -6.41 8.74 15.93
N ILE A 41 -6.53 7.48 15.53
CA ILE A 41 -5.43 6.52 15.54
C ILE A 41 -4.27 7.00 14.66
N ALA A 42 -4.58 7.52 13.47
CA ALA A 42 -3.57 8.05 12.56
C ALA A 42 -2.85 9.28 13.15
N GLN A 43 -3.58 10.16 13.85
CA GLN A 43 -2.98 11.31 14.53
C GLN A 43 -2.06 10.88 15.68
N VAL A 44 -2.49 9.91 16.49
CA VAL A 44 -1.65 9.33 17.55
C VAL A 44 -0.39 8.70 16.97
N ALA A 45 -0.51 7.91 15.90
CA ALA A 45 0.63 7.28 15.22
C ALA A 45 1.62 8.34 14.69
N LEU A 46 1.14 9.49 14.23
CA LEU A 46 2.00 10.58 13.79
C LEU A 46 2.89 11.13 14.93
N ASP A 47 2.41 11.09 16.16
CA ASP A 47 3.16 11.53 17.33
C ASP A 47 4.07 10.42 17.88
N VAL A 48 3.54 9.21 18.07
CA VAL A 48 4.26 8.11 18.77
C VAL A 48 5.05 7.17 17.86
N GLY A 49 4.84 7.24 16.54
CA GLY A 49 5.45 6.34 15.56
C GLY A 49 4.53 5.20 15.13
N ALA A 50 5.08 4.25 14.36
CA ALA A 50 4.34 3.20 13.67
C ALA A 50 4.26 1.85 14.41
N ASP A 51 4.76 1.77 15.64
CA ASP A 51 4.66 0.57 16.45
C ASP A 51 3.22 0.41 16.96
N VAL A 52 2.54 -0.64 16.52
CA VAL A 52 1.11 -0.85 16.80
C VAL A 52 0.80 -0.92 18.29
N GLU A 53 1.65 -1.57 19.07
CA GLU A 53 1.43 -1.74 20.51
C GLU A 53 1.67 -0.41 21.25
N LYS A 54 2.66 0.38 20.82
CA LYS A 54 2.82 1.76 21.33
C LYS A 54 1.66 2.67 20.95
N ILE A 55 1.10 2.53 19.74
CA ILE A 55 -0.09 3.30 19.32
C ILE A 55 -1.28 2.93 20.21
N LYS A 56 -1.56 1.63 20.38
CA LYS A 56 -2.65 1.14 21.23
C LYS A 56 -2.54 1.60 22.68
N ALA A 57 -1.33 1.59 23.24
CA ALA A 57 -1.06 2.00 24.61
C ALA A 57 -1.08 3.53 24.82
N ALA A 58 -1.00 4.33 23.75
CA ALA A 58 -0.99 5.78 23.85
C ALA A 58 -2.34 6.33 24.34
N LYS A 59 -2.29 7.43 25.11
CA LYS A 59 -3.48 8.08 25.67
C LYS A 59 -4.10 9.09 24.71
N VAL A 60 -5.42 9.15 24.74
CA VAL A 60 -6.25 10.11 24.01
C VAL A 60 -7.32 10.61 24.99
N GLY A 61 -7.05 11.79 25.58
CA GLY A 61 -7.77 12.22 26.77
C GLY A 61 -7.47 11.29 27.96
N ASP A 62 -8.52 10.77 28.58
CA ASP A 62 -8.41 9.92 29.78
C ASP A 62 -8.31 8.41 29.48
N ILE A 63 -8.52 8.01 28.23
CA ILE A 63 -8.49 6.60 27.79
C ILE A 63 -7.28 6.31 26.89
N THR A 64 -7.00 5.04 26.64
CA THR A 64 -6.02 4.61 25.63
C THR A 64 -6.68 4.41 24.27
N VAL A 65 -5.88 4.35 23.20
CA VAL A 65 -6.36 3.96 21.87
C VAL A 65 -7.00 2.57 21.90
N GLU A 66 -6.42 1.63 22.63
CA GLU A 66 -6.98 0.29 22.80
C GLU A 66 -8.38 0.32 23.43
N ALA A 67 -8.58 1.12 24.48
CA ALA A 67 -9.89 1.30 25.09
C ALA A 67 -10.88 1.95 24.12
N ALA A 68 -10.44 2.95 23.34
CA ALA A 68 -11.29 3.58 22.31
C ALA A 68 -11.73 2.59 21.22
N ILE A 69 -10.85 1.65 20.82
CA ILE A 69 -11.20 0.56 19.89
C ILE A 69 -12.24 -0.37 20.54
N ALA A 70 -12.04 -0.76 21.80
CA ALA A 70 -12.98 -1.63 22.52
C ALA A 70 -14.37 -0.98 22.66
N ASP A 71 -14.42 0.32 22.96
CA ASP A 71 -15.66 1.08 23.06
C ASP A 71 -16.38 1.16 21.69
N ALA A 72 -15.64 1.34 20.60
CA ALA A 72 -16.19 1.33 19.25
C ALA A 72 -16.75 -0.05 18.87
N ILE A 73 -16.07 -1.14 19.24
CA ILE A 73 -16.56 -2.51 19.04
C ILE A 73 -17.87 -2.73 19.80
N ALA A 74 -17.93 -2.32 21.07
CA ALA A 74 -19.14 -2.46 21.88
C ALA A 74 -20.31 -1.63 21.34
N THR A 75 -20.03 -0.45 20.78
CA THR A 75 -21.04 0.48 20.27
C THR A 75 -21.56 0.07 18.89
N ILE A 76 -20.68 -0.35 17.99
CA ILE A 76 -21.01 -0.68 16.59
C ILE A 76 -21.46 -2.14 16.48
N GLY A 77 -21.01 -3.01 17.38
CA GLY A 77 -21.36 -4.43 17.40
C GLY A 77 -20.58 -5.28 16.39
N GLU A 78 -19.40 -4.82 15.96
CA GLU A 78 -18.55 -5.52 14.99
C GLU A 78 -17.09 -5.49 15.44
N ASN A 79 -16.35 -6.56 15.17
CA ASN A 79 -14.94 -6.63 15.53
C ASN A 79 -14.09 -5.65 14.70
N MET A 80 -13.12 -5.00 15.34
CA MET A 80 -12.23 -4.02 14.71
C MET A 80 -10.80 -4.16 15.23
N THR A 81 -9.82 -3.83 14.39
CA THR A 81 -8.41 -3.89 14.80
C THR A 81 -7.56 -2.85 14.10
N LEU A 82 -6.64 -2.23 14.85
CA LEU A 82 -5.47 -1.57 14.26
C LEU A 82 -4.51 -2.67 13.81
N ARG A 83 -4.53 -2.98 12.51
CA ARG A 83 -3.79 -4.11 11.94
C ARG A 83 -2.31 -3.80 11.78
N ARG A 84 -1.99 -2.66 11.17
CA ARG A 84 -0.62 -2.26 10.86
C ARG A 84 -0.50 -0.75 10.72
N ALA A 85 0.71 -0.26 10.95
CA ALA A 85 1.08 1.11 10.74
C ALA A 85 2.49 1.17 10.14
N ALA A 86 2.78 2.24 9.40
CA ALA A 86 4.10 2.58 8.93
C ALA A 86 4.32 4.09 9.00
N ALA A 87 5.57 4.50 9.15
CA ALA A 87 5.97 5.89 9.23
C ALA A 87 7.17 6.15 8.33
N LEU A 88 7.23 7.37 7.79
CA LEU A 88 8.42 7.91 7.13
C LEU A 88 8.75 9.26 7.74
N GLU A 89 10.04 9.57 7.81
CA GLU A 89 10.56 10.84 8.28
C GLU A 89 11.82 11.23 7.50
N VAL A 90 12.02 12.54 7.30
CA VAL A 90 13.21 13.12 6.68
C VAL A 90 13.75 14.26 7.53
N GLY A 91 15.06 14.50 7.48
CA GLY A 91 15.66 15.61 8.22
C GLY A 91 15.32 16.98 7.64
N ASN A 92 15.28 17.08 6.30
CA ASN A 92 14.91 18.29 5.58
C ASN A 92 14.18 17.94 4.28
N GLY A 93 13.04 18.57 4.03
CA GLY A 93 12.16 18.26 2.91
C GLY A 93 10.71 18.08 3.37
N LEU A 94 10.04 17.05 2.85
CA LEU A 94 8.61 16.86 3.03
C LEU A 94 8.21 15.37 2.93
N VAL A 95 7.23 14.95 3.72
CA VAL A 95 6.46 13.73 3.48
C VAL A 95 5.10 14.12 2.92
N SER A 96 4.79 13.63 1.71
CA SER A 96 3.50 13.82 1.05
C SER A 96 2.65 12.56 1.16
N SER A 97 1.33 12.71 1.14
CA SER A 97 0.40 11.58 1.12
C SER A 97 -0.58 11.65 -0.04
N TYR A 98 -1.15 10.50 -0.37
CA TYR A 98 -2.28 10.36 -1.28
C TYR A 98 -3.21 9.25 -0.78
N ILE A 99 -4.52 9.52 -0.83
CA ILE A 99 -5.57 8.54 -0.54
C ILE A 99 -6.33 8.28 -1.83
N HIS A 100 -6.39 7.02 -2.25
CA HIS A 100 -7.23 6.59 -3.35
C HIS A 100 -8.56 6.01 -2.82
N ASN A 101 -9.65 6.29 -3.54
CA ASN A 101 -11.02 5.97 -3.11
C ASN A 101 -11.28 6.46 -1.68
N ALA A 102 -11.10 7.78 -1.49
CA ALA A 102 -11.31 8.45 -0.23
C ALA A 102 -12.77 8.31 0.22
N VAL A 103 -12.96 7.92 1.48
CA VAL A 103 -14.28 7.90 2.14
C VAL A 103 -14.45 9.17 2.97
N ILE A 104 -13.37 9.64 3.57
CA ILE A 104 -13.26 10.93 4.28
C ILE A 104 -11.93 11.57 3.93
N GLU A 105 -11.75 12.84 4.28
CA GLU A 105 -10.44 13.48 4.20
C GLU A 105 -9.40 12.68 5.00
N GLY A 106 -8.31 12.30 4.32
CA GLY A 106 -7.20 11.56 4.92
C GLY A 106 -7.42 10.05 5.07
N ALA A 107 -8.58 9.48 4.69
CA ALA A 107 -8.80 8.03 4.76
C ALA A 107 -9.68 7.45 3.64
N GLY A 108 -9.35 6.24 3.20
CA GLY A 108 -10.00 5.56 2.07
C GLY A 108 -9.61 4.09 1.96
N LYS A 109 -9.75 3.51 0.77
CA LYS A 109 -9.41 2.09 0.53
C LYS A 109 -7.92 1.84 0.25
N MET A 110 -7.15 2.90 -0.04
CA MET A 110 -5.71 2.82 -0.23
C MET A 110 -5.05 4.13 0.18
N GLY A 111 -3.91 4.02 0.87
CA GLY A 111 -3.14 5.17 1.33
C GLY A 111 -1.67 5.02 0.98
N VAL A 112 -1.07 6.14 0.56
CA VAL A 112 0.34 6.23 0.22
C VAL A 112 0.97 7.39 0.96
N ILE A 113 2.20 7.20 1.44
CA ILE A 113 3.10 8.26 1.87
C ILE A 113 4.41 8.18 1.08
N VAL A 114 4.97 9.32 0.70
CA VAL A 114 6.27 9.44 -0.01
C VAL A 114 7.12 10.48 0.70
N ALA A 115 8.34 10.10 1.07
CA ALA A 115 9.31 10.94 1.73
C ALA A 115 10.32 11.51 0.73
N LEU A 116 10.41 12.84 0.67
CA LEU A 116 11.33 13.57 -0.19
C LEU A 116 12.28 14.41 0.66
N GLU A 117 13.58 14.26 0.39
CA GLU A 117 14.62 15.15 0.90
C GLU A 117 14.93 16.23 -0.12
N SER A 118 14.89 17.50 0.30
CA SER A 118 15.33 18.66 -0.48
C SER A 118 15.45 19.90 0.39
N THR A 119 16.31 20.85 0.01
CA THR A 119 16.43 22.18 0.61
C THR A 119 15.66 23.25 -0.19
N GLY A 120 14.97 22.86 -1.27
CA GLY A 120 14.32 23.79 -2.20
C GLY A 120 12.95 24.27 -1.75
N ARG A 121 12.23 24.90 -2.67
CA ARG A 121 10.90 25.50 -2.46
C ARG A 121 9.87 24.44 -2.05
N SER A 122 9.27 24.61 -0.87
CA SER A 122 8.42 23.60 -0.25
C SER A 122 7.08 23.37 -0.96
N ASP A 123 6.52 24.40 -1.61
CA ASP A 123 5.29 24.34 -2.39
C ASP A 123 5.45 23.50 -3.68
N GLU A 124 6.56 23.69 -4.38
CA GLU A 124 6.93 22.88 -5.55
C GLU A 124 7.25 21.44 -5.13
N LEU A 125 7.96 21.26 -4.01
CA LEU A 125 8.26 19.95 -3.45
C LEU A 125 6.98 19.20 -3.06
N ALA A 126 5.99 19.90 -2.49
CA ALA A 126 4.67 19.33 -2.18
C ALA A 126 3.90 18.91 -3.43
N THR A 127 4.00 19.69 -4.51
CA THR A 127 3.37 19.36 -5.79
C THR A 127 3.96 18.07 -6.36
N LEU A 128 5.30 17.97 -6.43
CA LEU A 128 5.99 16.76 -6.86
C LEU A 128 5.68 15.57 -5.95
N GLY A 129 5.72 15.76 -4.62
CA GLY A 129 5.43 14.71 -3.65
C GLY A 129 4.03 14.12 -3.78
N ARG A 130 3.02 14.95 -4.03
CA ARG A 130 1.65 14.48 -4.33
C ARG A 130 1.61 13.68 -5.64
N GLN A 131 2.26 14.15 -6.70
CA GLN A 131 2.31 13.43 -7.97
C GLN A 131 2.98 12.06 -7.83
N LEU A 132 4.07 11.98 -7.07
CA LEU A 132 4.77 10.73 -6.78
C LEU A 132 3.91 9.79 -5.92
N ALA A 133 3.19 10.30 -4.92
CA ALA A 133 2.30 9.48 -4.12
C ALA A 133 1.15 8.88 -4.96
N MET A 134 0.61 9.66 -5.91
CA MET A 134 -0.36 9.15 -6.90
C MET A 134 0.26 8.09 -7.82
N HIS A 135 1.50 8.32 -8.27
CA HIS A 135 2.22 7.35 -9.09
C HIS A 135 2.43 6.03 -8.35
N VAL A 136 2.93 6.07 -7.13
CA VAL A 136 3.12 4.89 -6.28
C VAL A 136 1.79 4.14 -6.07
N ALA A 137 0.68 4.86 -5.83
CA ALA A 137 -0.63 4.25 -5.67
C ALA A 137 -1.04 3.42 -6.90
N ALA A 138 -0.81 3.96 -8.10
CA ALA A 138 -1.22 3.36 -9.38
C ALA A 138 -0.24 2.28 -9.89
N ALA A 139 1.07 2.56 -9.85
CA ALA A 139 2.11 1.72 -10.45
C ALA A 139 2.68 0.67 -9.49
N ASN A 140 2.36 0.76 -8.18
CA ASN A 140 2.74 -0.20 -7.16
C ASN A 140 4.21 -0.69 -7.24
N PRO A 141 5.21 0.23 -7.24
CA PRO A 141 6.61 -0.16 -7.21
C PRO A 141 6.93 -0.96 -5.96
N GLN A 142 7.88 -1.89 -6.07
CA GLN A 142 8.39 -2.71 -4.97
C GLN A 142 9.61 -2.06 -4.28
N ALA A 143 10.37 -1.24 -5.01
CA ALA A 143 11.52 -0.51 -4.48
C ALA A 143 11.66 0.88 -5.14
N ILE A 144 12.52 1.74 -4.57
CA ILE A 144 12.85 3.04 -5.18
C ILE A 144 13.68 2.81 -6.47
N ASP A 145 14.68 1.96 -6.35
CA ASP A 145 15.64 1.60 -7.38
C ASP A 145 16.07 0.13 -7.19
N PRO A 146 16.84 -0.47 -8.12
CA PRO A 146 17.21 -1.88 -8.04
C PRO A 146 17.97 -2.29 -6.78
N SER A 147 18.65 -1.37 -6.10
CA SER A 147 19.39 -1.68 -4.86
C SER A 147 18.48 -1.94 -3.66
N GLY A 148 17.23 -1.50 -3.73
CA GLY A 148 16.22 -1.74 -2.69
C GLY A 148 15.39 -3.00 -2.90
N LEU A 149 15.63 -3.77 -3.97
CA LEU A 149 14.91 -5.03 -4.22
C LEU A 149 15.48 -6.17 -3.37
N ASP A 150 14.62 -7.15 -3.04
CA ASP A 150 15.06 -8.42 -2.46
C ASP A 150 16.03 -9.13 -3.43
N PRO A 151 17.28 -9.40 -3.02
CA PRO A 151 18.25 -10.11 -3.86
C PRO A 151 17.75 -11.46 -4.38
N GLU A 152 16.93 -12.19 -3.60
CA GLU A 152 16.38 -13.47 -4.03
C GLU A 152 15.31 -13.33 -5.12
N LEU A 153 14.55 -12.22 -5.11
CA LEU A 153 13.63 -11.90 -6.20
C LEU A 153 14.38 -11.63 -7.50
N VAL A 154 15.44 -10.80 -7.44
CA VAL A 154 16.27 -10.46 -8.60
C VAL A 154 16.97 -11.70 -9.16
N LYS A 155 17.48 -12.56 -8.28
CA LYS A 155 18.10 -13.83 -8.67
C LYS A 155 17.09 -14.75 -9.33
N ARG A 156 15.89 -14.91 -8.76
CA ARG A 156 14.83 -15.72 -9.35
C ARG A 156 14.46 -15.24 -10.74
N GLU A 157 14.29 -13.93 -10.93
CA GLU A 157 13.96 -13.36 -12.24
C GLU A 157 15.08 -13.62 -13.28
N ARG A 158 16.35 -13.44 -12.87
CA ARG A 158 17.52 -13.78 -13.68
C ARG A 158 17.51 -15.26 -14.09
N ASP A 159 17.30 -16.17 -13.15
CA ASP A 159 17.35 -17.61 -13.38
C ASP A 159 16.22 -18.06 -14.31
N VAL A 160 15.00 -17.56 -14.10
CA VAL A 160 13.84 -17.82 -14.97
C VAL A 160 14.11 -17.37 -16.40
N LEU A 161 14.64 -16.15 -16.60
CA LEU A 161 15.01 -15.66 -17.93
C LEU A 161 16.11 -16.52 -18.56
N ALA A 162 17.16 -16.84 -17.80
CA ALA A 162 18.27 -17.64 -18.30
C ALA A 162 17.81 -19.04 -18.75
N ASP A 163 17.04 -19.73 -17.90
CA ASP A 163 16.55 -21.08 -18.16
C ASP A 163 15.62 -21.13 -19.36
N LYS A 164 14.72 -20.15 -19.49
CA LYS A 164 13.81 -20.03 -20.65
C LYS A 164 14.57 -20.02 -21.97
N TYR A 165 15.69 -19.28 -22.04
CA TYR A 165 16.47 -19.17 -23.28
C TYR A 165 17.51 -20.27 -23.45
N ARG A 166 17.98 -20.89 -22.35
CA ARG A 166 18.80 -22.10 -22.38
C ARG A 166 18.04 -23.28 -22.97
N GLN A 167 16.77 -23.46 -22.59
CA GLN A 167 15.89 -24.48 -23.17
C GLN A 167 15.62 -24.27 -24.67
N GLN A 168 15.77 -23.04 -25.17
CA GLN A 168 15.68 -22.72 -26.60
C GLN A 168 17.00 -22.94 -27.36
N GLY A 169 18.03 -23.49 -26.70
CA GLY A 169 19.33 -23.76 -27.31
C GLY A 169 20.17 -22.54 -27.62
N LYS A 170 19.90 -21.39 -26.97
CA LYS A 170 20.72 -20.18 -27.17
C LYS A 170 22.10 -20.33 -26.52
N PRO A 171 23.18 -19.80 -27.12
CA PRO A 171 24.51 -19.78 -26.51
C PRO A 171 24.56 -18.92 -25.22
N GLU A 172 25.42 -19.28 -24.27
CA GLU A 172 25.48 -18.63 -22.93
C GLU A 172 25.78 -17.12 -23.02
N ASN A 173 26.70 -16.70 -23.90
CA ASN A 173 27.00 -15.28 -24.12
C ASN A 173 25.82 -14.47 -24.70
N VAL A 174 24.88 -15.14 -25.39
CA VAL A 174 23.64 -14.52 -25.86
C VAL A 174 22.63 -14.48 -24.71
N ILE A 175 22.55 -15.53 -23.89
CA ILE A 175 21.69 -15.60 -22.70
C ILE A 175 22.04 -14.47 -21.72
N GLU A 176 23.32 -14.25 -21.42
CA GLU A 176 23.77 -13.17 -20.52
C GLU A 176 23.25 -11.79 -20.96
N LYS A 177 23.36 -11.47 -22.25
CA LYS A 177 22.84 -10.21 -22.81
C LYS A 177 21.33 -10.11 -22.73
N ILE A 178 20.63 -11.22 -22.95
CA ILE A 178 19.16 -11.28 -22.84
C ILE A 178 18.74 -11.05 -21.40
N VAL A 179 19.38 -11.72 -20.44
CA VAL A 179 19.14 -11.55 -19.01
C VAL A 179 19.37 -10.11 -18.60
N GLU A 180 20.48 -9.48 -19.01
CA GLU A 180 20.76 -8.08 -18.69
C GLU A 180 19.67 -7.15 -19.22
N SER A 181 19.23 -7.35 -20.47
CA SER A 181 18.13 -6.57 -21.05
C SER A 181 16.79 -6.86 -20.37
N GLY A 182 16.52 -8.11 -20.00
CA GLY A 182 15.29 -8.53 -19.32
C GLY A 182 15.19 -7.94 -17.92
N LEU A 183 16.30 -7.92 -17.16
CA LEU A 183 16.37 -7.27 -15.86
C LEU A 183 16.12 -5.75 -15.96
N LYS A 184 16.61 -5.09 -17.02
CA LYS A 184 16.29 -3.67 -17.26
C LYS A 184 14.79 -3.46 -17.49
N THR A 185 14.10 -4.37 -18.16
CA THR A 185 12.63 -4.31 -18.31
C THR A 185 11.94 -4.56 -16.97
N PHE A 186 12.37 -5.59 -16.23
CA PHE A 186 11.84 -5.89 -14.90
C PHE A 186 11.95 -4.69 -13.95
N TYR A 187 13.10 -4.00 -13.91
CA TYR A 187 13.26 -2.80 -13.09
C TYR A 187 12.29 -1.68 -13.48
N LYS A 188 11.98 -1.49 -14.77
CA LYS A 188 10.97 -0.52 -15.21
C LYS A 188 9.55 -0.87 -14.74
N GLU A 189 9.30 -2.11 -14.34
CA GLU A 189 8.02 -2.56 -13.80
C GLU A 189 7.98 -2.41 -12.28
N VAL A 190 9.09 -2.65 -11.57
CA VAL A 190 9.08 -2.77 -10.10
C VAL A 190 9.86 -1.68 -9.34
N CYS A 191 10.68 -0.87 -10.00
CA CYS A 191 11.46 0.19 -9.38
C CYS A 191 10.86 1.57 -9.71
N LEU A 192 10.50 2.33 -8.68
CA LEU A 192 9.85 3.64 -8.79
C LEU A 192 10.58 4.56 -9.77
N LEU A 193 11.90 4.69 -9.66
CA LEU A 193 12.68 5.63 -10.47
C LEU A 193 12.79 5.22 -11.95
N ASP A 194 12.67 3.91 -12.24
CA ASP A 194 12.74 3.34 -13.58
C ASP A 194 11.37 3.30 -14.29
N GLN A 195 10.27 3.36 -13.53
CA GLN A 195 8.91 3.35 -14.05
C GLN A 195 8.61 4.55 -14.96
N ALA A 196 7.79 4.32 -15.98
CA ALA A 196 7.23 5.39 -16.81
C ALA A 196 6.27 6.24 -15.97
N PHE A 197 6.45 7.55 -15.98
CA PHE A 197 5.72 8.43 -15.06
C PHE A 197 4.25 8.57 -15.47
N ILE A 198 3.32 8.34 -14.54
CA ILE A 198 1.88 8.30 -14.88
C ILE A 198 1.32 9.65 -15.33
N HIS A 199 1.97 10.75 -14.94
CA HIS A 199 1.56 12.10 -15.32
C HIS A 199 2.18 12.55 -16.65
N ASP A 200 3.19 11.83 -17.15
CA ASP A 200 3.80 11.99 -18.47
C ASP A 200 4.55 10.70 -18.84
N SER A 201 3.89 9.83 -19.60
CA SER A 201 4.44 8.52 -19.98
C SER A 201 5.62 8.61 -20.96
N GLY A 202 5.94 9.81 -21.48
CA GLY A 202 7.10 10.06 -22.32
C GLY A 202 8.43 10.03 -21.57
N LYS A 203 8.40 9.99 -20.23
CA LYS A 203 9.61 9.98 -19.39
C LYS A 203 9.48 9.07 -18.17
N SER A 204 10.61 8.68 -17.58
CA SER A 204 10.62 7.96 -16.31
C SER A 204 10.40 8.89 -15.12
N VAL A 205 10.07 8.32 -13.96
CA VAL A 205 9.99 9.07 -12.70
C VAL A 205 11.31 9.76 -12.37
N ALA A 206 12.46 9.10 -12.59
CA ALA A 206 13.77 9.73 -12.38
C ALA A 206 13.97 10.97 -13.25
N GLN A 207 13.53 10.92 -14.51
CA GLN A 207 13.61 12.07 -15.42
C GLN A 207 12.67 13.19 -14.97
N ALA A 208 11.43 12.87 -14.60
CA ALA A 208 10.47 13.85 -14.08
C ALA A 208 10.97 14.53 -12.79
N LEU A 209 11.58 13.76 -11.87
CA LEU A 209 12.19 14.28 -10.66
C LEU A 209 13.35 15.21 -10.99
N LYS A 210 14.24 14.82 -11.91
CA LYS A 210 15.40 15.62 -12.30
C LYS A 210 14.99 16.96 -12.93
N GLU A 211 13.96 16.96 -13.77
CA GLU A 211 13.40 18.18 -14.34
C GLU A 211 12.76 19.09 -13.27
N ALA A 212 12.08 18.50 -12.29
CA ALA A 212 11.45 19.24 -11.20
C ALA A 212 12.46 19.97 -10.30
N GLU A 213 13.69 19.49 -10.17
CA GLU A 213 14.76 20.17 -9.42
C GLU A 213 14.98 21.61 -9.87
N GLY A 214 14.82 21.91 -11.17
CA GLY A 214 14.97 23.27 -11.70
C GLY A 214 13.90 24.23 -11.17
N LYS A 215 12.66 23.75 -11.00
CA LYS A 215 11.59 24.55 -10.37
C LYS A 215 11.79 24.61 -8.85
N ILE A 216 12.09 23.48 -8.22
CA ILE A 216 12.27 23.40 -6.77
C ILE A 216 13.49 24.23 -6.32
N GLY A 217 14.48 24.42 -7.18
CA GLY A 217 15.67 25.21 -6.91
C GLY A 217 16.74 24.46 -6.10
N ALA A 218 16.60 23.13 -5.96
CA ALA A 218 17.53 22.27 -5.25
C ALA A 218 17.39 20.82 -5.73
N ALA A 219 18.39 20.00 -5.41
CA ALA A 219 18.32 18.57 -5.65
C ALA A 219 17.18 17.93 -4.83
N VAL A 220 16.55 16.89 -5.38
CA VAL A 220 15.48 16.14 -4.70
C VAL A 220 15.90 14.68 -4.60
N LYS A 221 15.67 14.06 -3.44
CA LYS A 221 15.91 12.63 -3.25
C LYS A 221 14.65 11.96 -2.69
N VAL A 222 14.20 10.89 -3.32
CA VAL A 222 13.19 10.00 -2.72
C VAL A 222 13.87 9.16 -1.66
N LYS A 223 13.37 9.20 -0.43
CA LYS A 223 13.93 8.48 0.72
C LYS A 223 13.16 7.24 1.11
N GLY A 224 11.89 7.19 0.74
CA GLY A 224 11.01 6.08 1.06
C GLY A 224 9.63 6.34 0.49
N PHE A 225 8.90 5.28 0.27
CA PHE A 225 7.46 5.33 0.11
C PHE A 225 6.84 4.16 0.88
N VAL A 226 5.59 4.32 1.27
CA VAL A 226 4.77 3.22 1.77
C VAL A 226 3.43 3.30 1.06
N ARG A 227 2.92 2.15 0.61
CA ARG A 227 1.59 2.00 0.03
C ARG A 227 0.88 0.87 0.75
N TYR A 228 -0.29 1.17 1.31
CA TYR A 228 -1.20 0.16 1.83
C TYR A 228 -2.47 0.12 0.99
N ALA A 229 -2.82 -1.07 0.50
CA ALA A 229 -4.16 -1.38 0.06
C ALA A 229 -4.92 -2.12 1.18
N LEU A 230 -6.17 -1.74 1.41
CA LEU A 230 -7.02 -2.38 2.42
C LEU A 230 -7.14 -3.88 2.17
N GLY A 231 -6.95 -4.70 3.20
CA GLY A 231 -7.12 -6.14 3.11
C GLY A 231 -5.95 -6.88 2.44
N GLU A 232 -4.92 -6.17 1.98
CA GLU A 232 -3.77 -6.76 1.31
C GLU A 232 -3.06 -7.77 2.22
N GLY A 233 -2.86 -8.99 1.72
CA GLY A 233 -2.26 -10.10 2.46
C GLY A 233 -3.19 -10.79 3.47
N ILE A 234 -4.49 -10.50 3.45
CA ILE A 234 -5.50 -11.28 4.20
C ILE A 234 -6.16 -12.27 3.24
N GLU A 235 -6.05 -13.57 3.52
CA GLU A 235 -6.83 -14.58 2.83
C GLU A 235 -8.31 -14.42 3.21
N LYS A 236 -9.14 -14.00 2.26
CA LYS A 236 -10.60 -14.03 2.42
C LYS A 236 -11.06 -15.47 2.24
N GLN A 237 -11.67 -16.06 3.27
CA GLN A 237 -12.44 -17.30 3.08
C GLN A 237 -13.61 -16.99 2.15
N GLU A 238 -13.67 -17.63 0.99
CA GLU A 238 -14.88 -17.64 0.17
C GLU A 238 -15.94 -18.44 0.93
N SER A 239 -16.97 -17.77 1.45
CA SER A 239 -18.17 -18.46 1.91
C SER A 239 -19.07 -18.75 0.72
N ASP A 240 -19.37 -20.03 0.49
CA ASP A 240 -20.43 -20.43 -0.42
C ASP A 240 -21.77 -20.14 0.26
N PHE A 241 -22.32 -18.96 -0.01
CA PHE A 241 -23.59 -18.51 0.54
C PHE A 241 -24.73 -19.51 0.25
N ALA A 242 -24.69 -20.23 -0.87
CA ALA A 242 -25.70 -21.25 -1.17
C ALA A 242 -25.54 -22.48 -0.25
N ALA A 243 -24.30 -22.88 0.04
CA ALA A 243 -24.02 -23.95 1.01
C ALA A 243 -24.39 -23.54 2.45
N GLU A 244 -24.12 -22.29 2.85
CA GLU A 244 -24.50 -21.77 4.18
C GLU A 244 -26.02 -21.68 4.33
N VAL A 245 -26.74 -21.22 3.31
CA VAL A 245 -28.21 -21.19 3.30
C VAL A 245 -28.80 -22.61 3.33
N ALA A 246 -28.23 -23.57 2.58
CA ALA A 246 -28.67 -24.96 2.60
C ALA A 246 -28.41 -25.63 3.96
N ALA A 247 -27.28 -25.34 4.60
CA ALA A 247 -26.95 -25.84 5.93
C ALA A 247 -27.85 -25.24 7.02
N ALA A 248 -28.16 -23.94 6.95
CA ALA A 248 -29.00 -23.26 7.93
C ALA A 248 -30.50 -23.58 7.76
N SER A 249 -30.97 -23.86 6.54
CA SER A 249 -32.37 -24.21 6.25
C SER A 249 -32.68 -25.70 6.38
N GLY A 250 -31.68 -26.55 6.65
CA GLY A 250 -31.84 -28.00 6.78
C GLY A 250 -32.27 -28.71 5.49
N GLN A 251 -32.23 -28.03 4.34
CA GLN A 251 -32.55 -28.64 3.05
C GLN A 251 -31.35 -29.44 2.56
N LYS A 252 -31.41 -30.77 2.72
CA LYS A 252 -30.51 -31.69 2.02
C LYS A 252 -30.59 -31.41 0.52
N LYS A 253 -29.43 -31.15 -0.09
CA LYS A 253 -29.24 -31.13 -1.55
C LYS A 253 -30.00 -32.31 -2.16
N PRO A 254 -30.95 -32.10 -3.10
CA PRO A 254 -31.58 -33.23 -3.78
C PRO A 254 -30.48 -34.02 -4.49
N PRO A 255 -30.49 -35.36 -4.43
CA PRO A 255 -29.50 -36.16 -5.14
C PRO A 255 -29.57 -35.81 -6.62
N GLY A 256 -28.41 -35.44 -7.18
CA GLY A 256 -28.27 -35.04 -8.57
C GLY A 256 -28.74 -36.14 -9.51
N ASP A 257 -29.32 -35.70 -10.62
CA ASP A 257 -29.87 -36.56 -11.66
C ASP A 257 -28.89 -37.67 -12.04
N LEU A 258 -29.37 -38.91 -11.92
CA LEU A 258 -28.76 -40.08 -12.52
C LEU A 258 -28.64 -39.84 -14.02
N GLU A 259 -27.41 -39.91 -14.52
CA GLU A 259 -27.13 -40.11 -15.94
C GLU A 259 -28.02 -41.24 -16.46
N THR A 260 -29.02 -40.89 -17.27
CA THR A 260 -29.68 -41.87 -18.12
C THR A 260 -28.74 -42.17 -19.27
N VAL A 261 -28.04 -43.30 -19.14
CA VAL A 261 -27.43 -44.03 -20.25
C VAL A 261 -28.51 -44.35 -21.29
N SER A 262 -28.38 -43.80 -22.49
CA SER A 262 -28.92 -44.29 -23.77
C SER A 262 -28.21 -43.58 -24.92
#